data_AF-A0A3B9M2G8-F1
#
_entry.id   AF-A0A3B9M2G8-F1
#
_cell.length_a   1.000
_cell.length_b   1.000
_cell.length_c   1.000
_cell.angle_alpha   90.00
_cell.angle_beta   90.00
_cell.angle_gamma   90.00
#
_symmetry.space_group_name_H-M   'P 1'
#
loop_
_entity.id
_entity.type
_entity.pdbx_description
1 polymer ?
#
loop_
_entity_poly.entity_id
_entity_poly.type
_entity_poly.pdbx_seq_one_letter_code
_entity_poly.pdbx_strand_id
1 'polypeptide(L)'
;GSEFGAQLEAAGLGFSKEVELIKICHERDLFTVGWAFTADEGRRMAEAGADVIGAIVGVTAGGLTGASKTQKLEHAAAQIQEICQAAKAVNPDIMVLTHGGPFKDVETAEYSLLHTDAVGYASGSSGERIPTESSVIEITKQYKKIRTSK
;
A
#
# COMPACT_ATOMS: atom_id res chain seq x y z
N GLY A 1 9.09 -10.34 9.29
CA GLY A 1 10.52 -10.02 9.51
C GLY A 1 11.36 -10.76 8.49
N SER A 2 12.57 -10.27 8.18
CA SER A 2 13.41 -10.81 7.10
C SER A 2 13.71 -12.31 7.25
N GLU A 3 13.98 -12.78 8.47
CA GLU A 3 14.25 -14.21 8.74
C GLU A 3 13.05 -15.11 8.39
N PHE A 4 11.85 -14.74 8.84
CA PHE A 4 10.63 -15.48 8.52
C PHE A 4 10.32 -15.43 7.01
N GLY A 5 10.54 -14.28 6.36
CA GLY A 5 10.41 -14.14 4.91
C GLY A 5 11.35 -15.08 4.14
N ALA A 6 12.61 -15.19 4.58
CA ALA A 6 13.57 -16.12 3.99
C ALA A 6 13.17 -17.59 4.19
N GLN A 7 12.58 -17.94 5.34
CA GLN A 7 12.05 -19.28 5.57
C GLN A 7 10.88 -19.61 4.65
N LEU A 8 9.96 -18.65 4.42
CA LEU A 8 8.85 -18.80 3.47
C LEU A 8 9.38 -18.95 2.04
N GLU A 9 10.37 -18.16 1.65
CA GLU A 9 11.03 -18.25 0.35
C GLU A 9 11.67 -19.63 0.14
N ALA A 10 12.42 -20.13 1.12
CA ALA A 10 13.03 -21.46 1.08
C ALA A 10 11.99 -22.59 1.03
N ALA A 11 10.80 -22.38 1.59
CA ALA A 11 9.67 -23.30 1.52
C ALA A 11 8.86 -23.19 0.22
N GLY A 12 9.22 -22.29 -0.71
CA GLY A 12 8.49 -22.07 -1.96
C GLY A 12 7.15 -21.35 -1.77
N LEU A 13 6.98 -20.62 -0.66
CA LEU A 13 5.80 -19.84 -0.29
C LEU A 13 6.10 -18.34 -0.19
N GLY A 14 7.29 -17.92 -0.62
CA GLY A 14 7.74 -16.53 -0.54
C GLY A 14 7.38 -15.69 -1.76
N PHE A 15 7.98 -14.50 -1.80
CA PHE A 15 7.70 -13.46 -2.80
C PHE A 15 7.97 -13.92 -4.24
N SER A 16 8.88 -14.87 -4.48
CA SER A 16 9.07 -15.41 -5.83
C SER A 16 7.81 -16.00 -6.44
N LYS A 17 6.89 -16.55 -5.63
CA LYS A 17 5.59 -17.05 -6.11
C LYS A 17 4.63 -15.94 -6.49
N GLU A 18 4.68 -14.81 -5.80
CA GLU A 18 3.93 -13.62 -6.19
C GLU A 18 4.44 -13.07 -7.53
N VAL A 19 5.76 -13.01 -7.71
CA VAL A 19 6.38 -12.61 -8.99
C VAL A 19 6.02 -13.58 -10.13
N GLU A 20 6.06 -14.89 -9.87
CA GLU A 20 5.65 -15.91 -10.84
C GLU A 20 4.17 -15.74 -11.25
N LEU A 21 3.29 -15.44 -10.29
CA LEU A 21 1.88 -15.16 -10.57
C LEU A 21 1.71 -13.94 -11.47
N ILE A 22 2.40 -12.83 -11.18
CA ILE A 22 2.36 -11.63 -12.03
C ILE A 22 2.79 -11.95 -13.45
N LYS A 23 3.89 -12.70 -13.61
CA LYS A 23 4.38 -13.11 -14.93
C LYS A 23 3.33 -13.92 -15.70
N ILE A 24 2.68 -14.89 -15.05
CA ILE A 24 1.63 -15.70 -15.67
C ILE A 24 0.43 -14.83 -16.08
N CYS A 25 0.05 -13.85 -15.25
CA CYS A 25 -1.02 -12.91 -15.58
C CYS A 25 -0.66 -12.03 -16.79
N HIS A 26 0.57 -11.51 -16.83
CA HIS A 26 1.09 -10.72 -17.95
C HIS A 26 1.08 -11.52 -19.26
N GLU A 27 1.58 -12.76 -19.26
CA GLU A 27 1.55 -13.67 -20.41
C GLU A 27 0.12 -14.00 -20.90
N ARG A 28 -0.89 -13.76 -20.06
CA ARG A 28 -2.31 -13.96 -20.34
C ARG A 28 -3.08 -12.67 -20.61
N ASP A 29 -2.39 -11.54 -20.77
CA ASP A 29 -3.01 -10.23 -21.02
C ASP A 29 -4.02 -9.82 -19.93
N LEU A 30 -3.72 -10.16 -18.67
CA LEU A 30 -4.48 -9.71 -17.51
C LEU A 30 -3.80 -8.50 -16.89
N PHE A 31 -4.58 -7.45 -16.63
CA PHE A 31 -4.10 -6.29 -15.89
C PHE A 31 -3.68 -6.65 -14.46
N THR A 32 -2.53 -6.14 -14.03
CA THR A 32 -1.88 -6.51 -12.79
C THR A 32 -1.46 -5.31 -11.94
N VAL A 33 -1.63 -5.47 -10.62
CA VAL A 33 -1.03 -4.59 -9.62
C VAL A 33 -0.16 -5.45 -8.69
N GLY A 34 1.16 -5.32 -8.82
CA GLY A 34 2.14 -6.04 -8.00
C GLY A 34 2.55 -5.22 -6.78
N TRP A 35 2.44 -5.78 -5.57
CA TRP A 35 2.86 -5.08 -4.35
C TRP A 35 4.36 -5.27 -4.09
N ALA A 36 5.03 -4.21 -3.64
CA ALA A 36 6.45 -4.23 -3.32
C ALA A 36 6.74 -3.41 -2.05
N PHE A 37 7.54 -3.99 -1.14
CA PHE A 37 8.03 -3.35 0.07
C PHE A 37 9.45 -2.80 -0.08
N THR A 38 10.20 -3.28 -1.08
CA THR A 38 11.60 -2.90 -1.30
C THR A 38 11.88 -2.57 -2.77
N ALA A 39 12.97 -1.85 -3.02
CA ALA A 39 13.43 -1.54 -4.38
C ALA A 39 13.66 -2.81 -5.23
N ASP A 40 14.22 -3.87 -4.64
CA ASP A 40 14.42 -5.15 -5.34
C ASP A 40 13.09 -5.81 -5.72
N GLU A 41 12.12 -5.81 -4.81
CA GLU A 41 10.78 -6.34 -5.09
C GLU A 41 10.09 -5.54 -6.19
N GLY A 42 10.20 -4.21 -6.19
CA GLY A 42 9.69 -3.34 -7.24
C GLY A 42 10.30 -3.64 -8.60
N ARG A 43 11.64 -3.78 -8.66
CA ARG A 43 12.36 -4.19 -9.87
C ARG A 43 11.86 -5.55 -10.39
N ARG A 44 11.74 -6.55 -9.51
CA ARG A 44 11.30 -7.91 -9.86
C ARG A 44 9.86 -7.96 -10.37
N MET A 45 8.97 -7.16 -9.79
CA MET A 45 7.58 -7.04 -10.27
C MET A 45 7.52 -6.36 -11.65
N ALA A 46 8.34 -5.33 -11.88
CA ALA A 46 8.46 -4.71 -13.20
C ALA A 46 9.02 -5.72 -14.24
N GLU A 47 10.04 -6.49 -13.89
CA GLU A 47 10.60 -7.54 -14.76
C GLU A 47 9.60 -8.65 -15.09
N ALA A 48 8.67 -8.94 -14.19
CA ALA A 48 7.59 -9.89 -14.41
C ALA A 48 6.48 -9.34 -15.32
N GLY A 49 6.50 -8.06 -15.68
CA GLY A 49 5.50 -7.44 -16.55
C GLY A 49 4.29 -6.87 -15.80
N ALA A 50 4.44 -6.48 -14.53
CA ALA A 50 3.39 -5.76 -13.82
C ALA A 50 3.01 -4.45 -14.55
N ASP A 51 1.72 -4.18 -14.69
CA ASP A 51 1.24 -2.91 -15.25
C ASP A 51 1.40 -1.76 -14.25
N VAL A 52 1.16 -2.07 -12.97
CA VAL A 52 1.27 -1.13 -11.86
C VAL A 52 2.01 -1.77 -10.69
N ILE A 53 2.87 -0.98 -10.04
CA ILE A 53 3.48 -1.35 -8.76
C ILE A 53 2.79 -0.61 -7.62
N GLY A 54 2.25 -1.35 -6.66
CA GLY A 54 1.84 -0.83 -5.37
C GLY A 54 3.04 -0.80 -4.43
N ALA A 55 3.65 0.37 -4.25
CA ALA A 55 4.74 0.55 -3.30
C ALA A 55 4.16 0.72 -1.88
N ILE A 56 4.42 -0.26 -1.01
CA ILE A 56 3.82 -0.36 0.32
C ILE A 56 4.86 -0.24 1.43
N VAL A 57 4.64 0.71 2.35
CA VAL A 57 5.57 1.04 3.44
C VAL A 57 5.06 0.59 4.82
N GLY A 58 4.34 -0.54 4.84
CA GLY A 58 3.83 -1.19 6.04
C GLY A 58 2.34 -0.96 6.31
N VAL A 59 1.86 -1.41 7.47
CA VAL A 59 0.45 -1.34 7.86
C VAL A 59 0.04 0.12 8.16
N THR A 60 -1.08 0.55 7.60
CA THR A 60 -1.59 1.93 7.75
C THR A 60 -1.90 2.26 9.22
N ALA A 61 -1.43 3.43 9.68
CA ALA A 61 -1.76 3.98 10.99
C ALA A 61 -3.19 4.53 11.08
N GLY A 62 -3.73 4.55 12.30
CA GLY A 62 -4.99 5.25 12.62
C GLY A 62 -6.25 4.38 12.58
N GLY A 63 -7.39 5.03 12.79
CA GLY A 63 -8.64 4.34 13.11
C GLY A 63 -8.59 3.63 14.47
N LEU A 64 -9.56 2.74 14.70
CA LEU A 64 -9.67 1.97 15.94
C LEU A 64 -8.69 0.80 16.02
N THR A 65 -8.23 0.31 14.86
CA THR A 65 -7.48 -0.96 14.73
C THR A 65 -6.17 -0.86 13.96
N GLY A 66 -5.81 0.32 13.43
CA GLY A 66 -4.56 0.49 12.67
C GLY A 66 -3.31 0.49 13.54
N ALA A 67 -2.15 0.57 12.87
CA ALA A 67 -0.86 0.59 13.56
C ALA A 67 -0.76 1.79 14.52
N SER A 68 -0.29 1.53 15.74
CA SER A 68 -0.12 2.57 16.78
C SER A 68 1.16 3.39 16.61
N LYS A 69 2.17 2.83 15.91
CA LYS A 69 3.41 3.50 15.56
C LYS A 69 3.75 3.18 14.11
N THR A 70 4.08 4.21 13.36
CA THR A 70 4.64 4.10 12.01
C THR A 70 5.97 4.82 11.95
N GLN A 71 6.72 4.54 10.90
CA GLN A 71 7.87 5.36 10.55
C GLN A 71 7.47 6.81 10.24
N LYS A 72 8.48 7.69 10.20
CA LYS A 72 8.31 9.10 9.83
C LYS A 72 7.89 9.22 8.36
N LEU A 73 7.12 10.27 8.06
CA LEU A 73 6.55 10.51 6.74
C LEU A 73 7.64 10.68 5.66
N GLU A 74 8.72 11.37 6.00
CA GLU A 74 9.88 11.60 5.13
C GLU A 74 10.59 10.29 4.78
N HIS A 75 10.73 9.40 5.76
CA HIS A 75 11.38 8.10 5.56
C HIS A 75 10.53 7.18 4.70
N ALA A 76 9.21 7.18 4.92
CA ALA A 76 8.26 6.48 4.06
C ALA A 76 8.33 6.97 2.61
N ALA A 77 8.32 8.29 2.39
CA ALA A 77 8.45 8.84 1.04
C ALA A 77 9.78 8.46 0.37
N ALA A 78 10.90 8.52 1.10
CA ALA A 78 12.20 8.08 0.59
C ALA A 78 12.19 6.60 0.16
N GLN A 79 11.59 5.71 0.97
CA GLN A 79 11.48 4.29 0.63
C GLN A 79 10.61 4.06 -0.62
N ILE A 80 9.49 4.77 -0.75
CA ILE A 80 8.66 4.73 -1.98
C ILE A 80 9.48 5.20 -3.18
N GLN A 81 10.27 6.25 -3.03
CA GLN A 81 11.07 6.80 -4.12
C GLN A 81 12.13 5.79 -4.60
N GLU A 82 12.76 5.05 -3.70
CA GLU A 82 13.68 3.96 -4.06
C GLU A 82 12.97 2.87 -4.90
N ILE A 83 11.73 2.52 -4.54
CA ILE A 83 10.90 1.57 -5.31
C ILE A 83 10.55 2.15 -6.69
N CYS A 84 10.17 3.42 -6.76
CA CYS A 84 9.88 4.10 -8.02
C CYS A 84 11.07 4.05 -8.98
N GLN A 85 12.27 4.38 -8.48
CA GLN A 85 13.49 4.39 -9.27
C GLN A 85 13.85 2.99 -9.79
N ALA A 86 13.78 1.97 -8.92
CA ALA A 86 14.10 0.60 -9.30
C ALA A 86 13.11 0.01 -10.33
N ALA A 87 11.83 0.31 -10.19
CA ALA A 87 10.80 -0.07 -11.14
C ALA A 87 11.00 0.62 -12.51
N LYS A 88 11.17 1.96 -12.50
CA LYS A 88 11.32 2.75 -13.73
C LYS A 88 12.64 2.49 -14.46
N ALA A 89 13.67 2.00 -13.76
CA ALA A 89 14.90 1.52 -14.39
C ALA A 89 14.68 0.29 -15.28
N VAL A 90 13.64 -0.52 -15.00
CA VAL A 90 13.25 -1.68 -15.81
C VAL A 90 12.28 -1.28 -16.92
N ASN A 91 11.23 -0.54 -16.55
CA ASN A 91 10.21 -0.05 -17.47
C ASN A 91 9.92 1.43 -17.17
N PRO A 92 10.41 2.38 -17.98
CA PRO A 92 10.19 3.81 -17.76
C PRO A 92 8.72 4.23 -17.71
N ASP A 93 7.82 3.47 -18.34
CA ASP A 93 6.39 3.77 -18.43
C ASP A 93 5.55 3.12 -17.31
N ILE A 94 6.16 2.32 -16.43
CA ILE A 94 5.42 1.63 -15.36
C ILE A 94 4.83 2.64 -14.36
N MET A 95 3.58 2.43 -14.00
CA MET A 95 2.90 3.25 -12.99
C MET A 95 3.24 2.75 -11.59
N VAL A 96 3.53 3.67 -10.67
CA VAL A 96 3.75 3.35 -9.26
C VAL A 96 2.72 4.09 -8.41
N LEU A 97 2.09 3.36 -7.49
CA LEU A 97 1.13 3.89 -6.51
C LEU A 97 1.70 3.81 -5.10
N THR A 98 1.51 4.84 -4.30
CA THR A 98 1.93 4.86 -2.89
C THR A 98 0.86 4.22 -1.98
N HIS A 99 1.29 3.53 -0.92
CA HIS A 99 0.37 2.93 0.04
C HIS A 99 0.99 2.68 1.42
N GLY A 100 0.15 2.71 2.45
CA GLY A 100 0.47 2.14 3.76
C GLY A 100 1.27 3.06 4.69
N GLY A 101 1.67 2.48 5.82
CA GLY A 101 2.45 3.16 6.86
C GLY A 101 1.82 4.49 7.31
N PRO A 102 2.53 5.63 7.24
CA PRO A 102 2.01 6.92 7.67
C PRO A 102 0.99 7.55 6.69
N PHE A 103 0.80 7.01 5.48
CA PHE A 103 -0.13 7.53 4.48
C PHE A 103 -1.58 7.09 4.76
N LYS A 104 -2.27 7.81 5.63
CA LYS A 104 -3.54 7.39 6.25
C LYS A 104 -4.72 8.32 5.99
N ASP A 105 -4.48 9.49 5.42
CA ASP A 105 -5.45 10.54 5.16
C ASP A 105 -5.03 11.34 3.91
N VAL A 106 -5.84 12.32 3.52
CA VAL A 106 -5.61 13.12 2.30
C VAL A 106 -4.28 13.87 2.36
N GLU A 107 -3.96 14.47 3.51
CA GLU A 107 -2.74 15.27 3.71
C GLU A 107 -1.47 14.42 3.57
N THR A 108 -1.47 13.24 4.20
CA THR A 108 -0.31 12.33 4.13
C THR A 108 -0.20 11.61 2.79
N ALA A 109 -1.32 11.33 2.11
CA ALA A 109 -1.31 10.83 0.75
C ALA A 109 -0.77 11.88 -0.23
N GLU A 110 -1.23 13.13 -0.15
CA GLU A 110 -0.72 14.25 -0.96
C GLU A 110 0.79 14.43 -0.75
N TYR A 111 1.26 14.40 0.50
CA TYR A 111 2.68 14.46 0.80
C TYR A 111 3.47 13.39 0.04
N SER A 112 2.99 12.15 0.00
CA SER A 112 3.67 11.07 -0.70
C SER A 112 3.81 11.33 -2.21
N LEU A 113 2.81 11.96 -2.83
CA LEU A 113 2.81 12.26 -4.27
C LEU A 113 3.70 13.45 -4.61
N LEU A 114 3.78 14.44 -3.73
CA LEU A 114 4.64 15.61 -3.94
C LEU A 114 6.14 15.33 -3.74
N HIS A 115 6.48 14.23 -3.07
CA HIS A 115 7.86 13.89 -2.69
C HIS A 115 8.39 12.61 -3.36
N THR A 116 7.65 12.04 -4.31
CA THR A 116 8.06 10.83 -5.05
C THR A 116 7.63 10.92 -6.51
N ASP A 117 8.18 10.04 -7.35
CA ASP A 117 7.80 9.92 -8.77
C ASP A 117 6.56 9.05 -9.01
N ALA A 118 5.85 8.68 -7.93
CA ALA A 118 4.61 7.92 -7.99
C ALA A 118 3.48 8.76 -8.60
N VAL A 119 2.59 8.10 -9.33
CA VAL A 119 1.53 8.76 -10.11
C VAL A 119 0.16 8.73 -9.41
N GLY A 120 0.07 8.10 -8.24
CA GLY A 120 -1.16 8.02 -7.49
C GLY A 120 -1.01 7.35 -6.13
N TYR A 121 -2.10 7.34 -5.38
CA TYR A 121 -2.20 6.72 -4.06
C TYR A 121 -3.25 5.62 -4.12
N ALA A 122 -2.88 4.41 -3.67
CA ALA A 122 -3.83 3.32 -3.53
C ALA A 122 -4.50 3.42 -2.15
N SER A 123 -5.79 3.73 -2.10
CA SER A 123 -6.51 3.78 -0.83
C SER A 123 -6.94 2.40 -0.36
N GLY A 124 -6.76 2.13 0.94
CA GLY A 124 -7.32 0.96 1.63
C GLY A 124 -8.08 1.42 2.86
N SER A 125 -7.57 1.07 4.06
CA SER A 125 -8.20 1.47 5.33
C SER A 125 -8.45 2.98 5.49
N SER A 126 -7.63 3.83 4.86
CA SER A 126 -7.77 5.29 4.83
C SER A 126 -9.02 5.78 4.12
N GLY A 127 -9.50 5.08 3.10
CA GLY A 127 -10.69 5.45 2.33
C GLY A 127 -11.97 4.76 2.77
N GLU A 128 -11.89 3.56 3.34
CA GLU A 128 -13.08 2.82 3.77
C GLU A 128 -13.24 2.78 5.29
N ARG A 129 -12.26 2.22 6.03
CA ARG A 129 -12.43 1.86 7.44
C ARG A 129 -12.42 3.10 8.33
N ILE A 130 -11.34 3.88 8.28
CA ILE A 130 -11.11 5.04 9.14
C ILE A 130 -12.24 6.09 9.05
N PRO A 131 -12.69 6.52 7.85
CA PRO A 131 -13.80 7.47 7.75
C PRO A 131 -15.15 6.86 8.19
N THR A 132 -15.36 5.57 7.95
CA THR A 132 -16.60 4.89 8.34
C THR A 132 -16.71 4.71 9.85
N GLU A 133 -15.61 4.35 10.54
CA GLU A 133 -15.58 4.16 12.00
C GLU A 133 -16.15 5.39 12.73
N SER A 134 -15.64 6.58 12.39
CA SER A 134 -16.08 7.83 13.01
C SER A 134 -17.55 8.14 12.69
N SER A 135 -17.95 7.94 11.43
CA SER A 135 -19.31 8.22 10.96
C SER A 135 -20.36 7.34 11.65
N VAL A 136 -20.10 6.04 11.76
CA VAL A 136 -21.00 5.06 12.41
C VAL A 136 -21.11 5.32 13.91
N ILE A 137 -20.00 5.65 14.58
CA ILE A 137 -20.00 6.00 16.00
C ILE A 137 -20.85 7.25 16.24
N GLU A 138 -20.66 8.28 15.43
CA GLU A 138 -21.35 9.56 15.62
C GLU A 138 -22.86 9.44 15.39
N ILE A 139 -23.29 8.80 14.29
CA ILE A 139 -24.72 8.62 14.03
C ILE A 139 -25.39 7.78 15.12
N THR A 140 -24.70 6.76 15.64
CA THR A 140 -25.20 5.94 16.76
C THR A 140 -25.36 6.77 18.03
N LYS A 141 -24.39 7.63 18.36
CA LYS A 141 -24.50 8.56 19.50
C LYS A 141 -25.69 9.51 19.34
N GLN A 142 -26.00 9.96 18.13
CA GLN A 142 -27.14 10.82 17.86
C GLN A 142 -28.47 10.09 18.11
N TYR A 143 -28.64 8.87 17.60
CA TYR A 143 -29.83 8.06 17.88
C TYR A 143 -30.02 7.79 19.38
N LYS A 144 -28.92 7.52 20.11
CA LYS A 144 -28.96 7.28 21.56
C LYS A 144 -29.39 8.50 22.40
N LYS A 145 -29.32 9.71 21.85
CA LYS A 145 -29.76 10.95 22.54
C LYS A 145 -31.26 11.23 22.40
N ILE A 146 -31.97 10.50 21.54
CA ILE A 146 -33.42 10.69 21.34
C ILE A 146 -34.13 10.38 22.66
N ARG A 147 -34.93 11.34 23.14
CA ARG A 147 -35.83 11.13 24.28
C ARG A 147 -37.15 10.58 23.78
N THR A 148 -37.61 9.50 24.41
CA THR A 148 -38.98 9.00 24.22
C THR A 148 -39.94 9.84 25.04
N SER A 149 -41.19 10.00 24.58
CA SER A 149 -42.25 10.76 25.27
C SER A 149 -42.84 10.04 26.49
N LYS A 150 -42.12 9.09 27.09
CA LYS A 150 -42.49 8.36 28.29
C LYS A 150 -41.53 8.71 29.42
#